data_AF-A0A662J0A4-F1
#
_entry.id   AF-A0A662J0A4-F1
#
_cell.length_a   1.000
_cell.length_b   1.000
_cell.length_c   1.000
_cell.angle_alpha   90.00
_cell.angle_beta   90.00
_cell.angle_gamma   90.00
#
_symmetry.space_group_name_H-M   'P 1'
#
loop_
_entity.id
_entity.type
_entity.pdbx_description
1 polymer ?
#
loop_
_entity_poly.entity_id
_entity_poly.type
_entity_poly.pdbx_seq_one_letter_code
_entity_poly.pdbx_strand_id
1 'polypeptide(L)'
;MVFLSICRIPPASLPSSVSLPPLYKSKAVYDGLTKAITVGTIVGLAALLAFMSWLAVTEPKPASSIALVVVYVVVISIMVVPFLFSPKGFYVTPQGVVVKRVLRSFLIPHAEIKRVERVSWTWRGIRLRASGGLYGYFGLFWLSELGRVWMYVTNRRSLVLIESRGGVKYIISPEDPDGFVEILRRFKP
;
A
#
# COMPACT_ATOMS: atom_id res chain seq x y z
N MET A 1 10.59 -12.86 -17.02
CA MET A 1 11.34 -12.42 -15.81
C MET A 1 10.86 -11.03 -15.30
N VAL A 2 9.53 -10.77 -15.20
CA VAL A 2 8.98 -9.43 -14.88
C VAL A 2 8.22 -9.40 -13.53
N PHE A 3 7.76 -10.56 -13.04
CA PHE A 3 6.96 -10.64 -11.81
C PHE A 3 7.74 -10.40 -10.50
N LEU A 4 9.07 -10.51 -10.50
CA LEU A 4 9.89 -10.30 -9.29
C LEU A 4 10.03 -8.83 -8.88
N SER A 5 9.69 -7.87 -9.76
CA SER A 5 9.88 -6.44 -9.46
C SER A 5 8.68 -5.76 -8.78
N ILE A 6 7.55 -6.45 -8.62
CA ILE A 6 6.33 -5.90 -8.01
C ILE A 6 6.47 -5.81 -6.47
N CYS A 7 7.32 -6.66 -5.89
CA CYS A 7 7.44 -6.83 -4.44
C CYS A 7 8.68 -6.13 -3.85
N ARG A 8 9.19 -5.09 -4.49
CA ARG A 8 10.46 -4.46 -4.07
C ARG A 8 10.31 -3.75 -2.72
N ILE A 9 11.31 -3.92 -1.86
CA ILE A 9 11.50 -3.03 -0.69
C ILE A 9 11.88 -1.65 -1.26
N PRO A 10 11.24 -0.56 -0.81
CA PRO A 10 11.53 0.76 -1.36
C PRO A 10 12.98 1.20 -1.04
N PRO A 11 13.61 2.02 -1.89
CA PRO A 11 14.99 2.47 -1.71
C PRO A 11 15.15 3.37 -0.48
N ALA A 12 16.31 3.38 0.19
CA ALA A 12 16.48 4.06 1.49
C ALA A 12 15.57 3.48 2.59
N SER A 13 15.24 2.19 2.50
CA SER A 13 14.62 1.44 3.57
C SER A 13 15.28 0.07 3.75
N LEU A 14 15.17 -0.49 4.96
CA LEU A 14 15.70 -1.78 5.32
C LEU A 14 14.55 -2.77 5.54
N PRO A 15 14.74 -4.07 5.25
CA PRO A 15 13.80 -5.10 5.71
C PRO A 15 13.61 -4.98 7.22
N SER A 16 12.37 -4.95 7.70
CA SER A 16 12.16 -4.85 9.14
C SER A 16 12.40 -6.21 9.81
N SER A 17 13.53 -6.40 10.48
CA SER A 17 13.65 -7.40 11.55
C SER A 17 13.01 -6.79 12.80
N VAL A 18 11.76 -7.16 13.08
CA VAL A 18 11.02 -6.63 14.24
C VAL A 18 11.66 -7.19 15.51
N SER A 19 12.57 -6.44 16.14
CA SER A 19 13.16 -6.82 17.44
C SER A 19 12.96 -5.79 18.55
N LEU A 20 12.57 -4.53 18.23
CA LEU A 20 12.37 -3.49 19.23
C LEU A 20 10.89 -3.08 19.38
N PRO A 21 10.39 -2.87 20.62
CA PRO A 21 9.04 -2.40 20.84
C PRO A 21 8.87 -0.98 20.25
N PRO A 22 7.74 -0.70 19.57
CA PRO A 22 7.50 0.62 19.00
C PRO A 22 7.11 1.62 20.10
N LEU A 23 7.70 2.81 20.02
CA LEU A 23 7.42 3.95 20.90
C LEU A 23 6.06 4.56 20.59
N TYR A 24 5.62 4.47 19.33
CA TYR A 24 4.32 4.92 18.89
C TYR A 24 3.74 3.94 17.87
N LYS A 25 2.46 3.62 18.01
CA LYS A 25 1.72 2.78 17.07
C LYS A 25 0.56 3.54 16.47
N SER A 26 0.45 3.50 15.15
CA SER A 26 -0.70 4.02 14.43
C SER A 26 -1.25 2.97 13.46
N LYS A 27 -2.58 2.90 13.35
CA LYS A 27 -3.27 1.98 12.46
C LYS A 27 -3.44 2.61 11.08
N ALA A 28 -3.41 1.77 10.04
CA ALA A 28 -3.78 2.19 8.69
C ALA A 28 -5.30 2.12 8.53
N VAL A 29 -5.99 3.20 8.88
CA VAL A 29 -7.46 3.31 8.78
C VAL A 29 -7.86 3.61 7.32
N TYR A 30 -8.94 2.99 6.83
CA TYR A 30 -9.43 3.23 5.47
C TYR A 30 -10.35 4.46 5.46
N ASP A 31 -10.14 5.37 4.51
CA ASP A 31 -11.14 6.40 4.24
C ASP A 31 -12.35 5.83 3.46
N GLY A 32 -13.43 6.62 3.39
CA GLY A 32 -14.67 6.19 2.75
C GLY A 32 -14.51 5.77 1.29
N LEU A 33 -13.68 6.45 0.51
CA LEU A 33 -13.46 6.10 -0.90
C LEU A 33 -12.64 4.81 -1.04
N THR A 34 -11.59 4.66 -0.25
CA THR A 34 -10.76 3.45 -0.23
C THR A 34 -11.61 2.24 0.15
N LYS A 35 -12.51 2.41 1.14
CA LYS A 35 -13.49 1.39 1.53
C LYS A 35 -14.46 1.10 0.38
N ALA A 36 -15.04 2.12 -0.26
CA ALA A 36 -15.97 1.95 -1.36
C ALA A 36 -15.34 1.24 -2.57
N ILE A 37 -14.15 1.65 -3.00
CA ILE A 37 -13.42 1.01 -4.11
C ILE A 37 -13.08 -0.43 -3.75
N THR A 38 -12.57 -0.69 -2.55
CA THR A 38 -12.19 -2.04 -2.11
C THR A 38 -13.41 -2.96 -2.09
N VAL A 39 -14.50 -2.54 -1.43
CA VAL A 39 -15.73 -3.34 -1.34
C VAL A 39 -16.36 -3.53 -2.72
N GLY A 40 -16.47 -2.47 -3.51
CA GLY A 40 -17.04 -2.53 -4.87
C GLY A 40 -16.25 -3.45 -5.79
N THR A 41 -14.91 -3.41 -5.71
CA THR A 41 -14.06 -4.32 -6.49
C THR A 41 -14.25 -5.77 -6.07
N ILE A 42 -14.29 -6.05 -4.75
CA ILE A 42 -14.49 -7.41 -4.23
C ILE A 42 -15.86 -7.96 -4.64
N VAL A 43 -16.92 -7.17 -4.46
CA VAL A 43 -18.29 -7.56 -4.82
C VAL A 43 -18.43 -7.75 -6.32
N GLY A 44 -17.88 -6.83 -7.12
CA GLY A 44 -17.92 -6.93 -8.58
C GLY A 44 -17.19 -8.16 -9.12
N LEU A 45 -16.00 -8.47 -8.59
CA LEU A 45 -15.26 -9.68 -8.96
C LEU A 45 -15.99 -10.95 -8.51
N ALA A 46 -16.59 -10.95 -7.31
CA ALA A 46 -17.39 -12.08 -6.84
C ALA A 46 -18.63 -12.32 -7.72
N ALA A 47 -19.34 -11.26 -8.11
CA ALA A 47 -20.48 -11.33 -9.01
C ALA A 47 -20.08 -11.85 -10.41
N LEU A 48 -18.94 -11.38 -10.94
CA LEU A 48 -18.38 -11.89 -12.20
C LEU A 48 -18.08 -13.39 -12.11
N LEU A 49 -17.44 -13.85 -11.04
CA LEU A 49 -17.15 -15.28 -10.84
C LEU A 49 -18.42 -16.12 -10.71
N ALA A 50 -19.44 -15.60 -10.01
CA ALA A 50 -20.73 -16.27 -9.89
C ALA A 50 -21.44 -16.39 -11.25
N PHE A 51 -21.44 -15.32 -12.05
CA PHE A 51 -22.03 -15.31 -13.38
C PHE A 51 -21.30 -16.27 -14.34
N MET A 52 -19.97 -16.26 -14.34
CA MET A 52 -19.17 -17.17 -15.16
C MET A 52 -19.37 -18.64 -14.76
N SER A 53 -19.49 -18.92 -13.46
CA SER A 53 -19.81 -20.25 -12.96
C SER A 53 -21.20 -20.71 -13.37
N TRP A 54 -22.20 -19.81 -13.32
CA TRP A 54 -23.55 -20.10 -13.78
C TRP A 54 -23.58 -20.48 -15.25
N LEU A 55 -22.94 -19.68 -16.12
CA LEU A 55 -22.82 -19.99 -17.56
C LEU A 55 -22.13 -21.33 -17.83
N ALA A 56 -21.09 -21.67 -17.06
CA ALA A 56 -20.36 -22.93 -17.22
C ALA A 56 -21.21 -24.16 -16.85
N VAL A 57 -22.17 -24.01 -15.94
CA VAL A 57 -23.08 -25.09 -15.52
C VAL A 57 -24.25 -25.24 -16.49
N THR A 58 -24.78 -24.14 -17.03
CA THR A 58 -25.92 -24.18 -17.96
C THR A 58 -25.51 -24.61 -19.37
N GLU A 59 -24.29 -24.27 -19.79
CA GLU A 59 -23.76 -24.56 -21.13
C GLU A 59 -22.42 -25.34 -21.04
N PRO A 60 -22.46 -26.62 -20.61
CA PRO A 60 -21.26 -27.38 -20.32
C PRO A 60 -20.48 -27.69 -21.60
N LYS A 61 -19.34 -27.02 -21.76
CA LYS A 61 -18.36 -27.29 -22.83
C LYS A 61 -17.01 -27.59 -22.18
N PRO A 62 -16.28 -28.65 -22.57
CA PRO A 62 -15.00 -29.00 -21.91
C PRO A 62 -13.96 -27.86 -21.96
N ALA A 63 -13.98 -27.02 -23.00
CA ALA A 63 -13.14 -25.82 -23.07
C ALA A 63 -13.53 -24.71 -22.07
N SER A 64 -14.79 -24.65 -21.60
CA SER A 64 -15.24 -23.64 -20.63
C SER A 64 -14.75 -23.93 -19.22
N SER A 65 -14.55 -25.20 -18.85
CA SER A 65 -14.05 -25.58 -17.51
C SER A 65 -12.60 -25.13 -17.28
N ILE A 66 -11.72 -25.31 -18.27
CA ILE A 66 -10.31 -24.85 -18.18
C ILE A 66 -10.26 -23.32 -18.10
N ALA A 67 -11.04 -22.64 -18.95
CA ALA A 67 -11.13 -21.18 -18.93
C ALA A 67 -11.61 -20.65 -17.57
N LEU A 68 -12.60 -21.32 -16.95
CA LEU A 68 -13.11 -20.95 -15.63
C LEU A 68 -12.02 -21.05 -14.56
N VAL A 69 -11.24 -22.13 -14.53
CA VAL A 69 -10.12 -22.29 -13.59
C VAL A 69 -9.10 -21.17 -13.75
N VAL A 70 -8.72 -20.84 -14.98
CA VAL A 70 -7.78 -19.73 -15.26
C VAL A 70 -8.33 -18.41 -14.75
N VAL A 71 -9.61 -18.11 -15.01
CA VAL A 71 -10.28 -16.90 -14.52
C VAL A 71 -10.27 -16.85 -12.99
N TYR A 72 -10.60 -17.94 -12.31
CA TYR A 72 -10.54 -18.03 -10.85
C TYR A 72 -9.14 -17.74 -10.31
N VAL A 73 -8.10 -18.37 -10.89
CA VAL A 73 -6.71 -18.15 -10.48
C VAL A 73 -6.31 -16.69 -10.65
N VAL A 74 -6.68 -16.07 -11.78
CA VAL A 74 -6.38 -14.66 -12.05
C VAL A 74 -7.10 -13.74 -11.08
N VAL A 75 -8.40 -13.93 -10.85
CA VAL A 75 -9.21 -13.09 -9.95
C VAL A 75 -8.72 -13.21 -8.51
N ILE A 76 -8.49 -14.44 -8.03
CA ILE A 76 -7.93 -14.67 -6.69
C ILE A 76 -6.56 -14.01 -6.57
N SER A 77 -5.71 -14.10 -7.59
CA SER A 77 -4.40 -13.44 -7.58
C SER A 77 -4.51 -11.91 -7.48
N ILE A 78 -5.45 -11.31 -8.21
CA ILE A 78 -5.73 -9.86 -8.15
C ILE A 78 -6.23 -9.44 -6.76
N MET A 79 -6.94 -10.29 -6.03
CA MET A 79 -7.38 -10.00 -4.66
C MET A 79 -6.26 -10.23 -3.63
N VAL A 80 -5.57 -11.36 -3.70
CA VAL A 80 -4.61 -11.76 -2.66
C VAL A 80 -3.30 -10.99 -2.77
N VAL A 81 -2.75 -10.81 -3.97
CA VAL A 81 -1.41 -10.20 -4.13
C VAL A 81 -1.38 -8.76 -3.58
N PRO A 82 -2.30 -7.84 -3.94
CA PRO A 82 -2.32 -6.50 -3.37
C PRO A 82 -2.56 -6.50 -1.86
N PHE A 83 -3.40 -7.40 -1.35
CA PHE A 83 -3.65 -7.51 0.09
C PHE A 83 -2.36 -7.80 0.88
N LEU A 84 -1.49 -8.68 0.37
CA LEU A 84 -0.23 -9.02 1.02
C LEU A 84 0.74 -7.83 1.13
N PHE A 85 0.66 -6.88 0.21
CA PHE A 85 1.50 -5.68 0.21
C PHE A 85 0.80 -4.43 0.74
N SER A 86 -0.45 -4.56 1.20
CA SER A 86 -1.21 -3.43 1.74
C SER A 86 -0.60 -2.96 3.08
N PRO A 87 -0.55 -1.65 3.32
CA PRO A 87 -0.21 -1.11 4.63
C PRO A 87 -1.26 -1.54 5.67
N LYS A 88 -0.80 -1.87 6.87
CA LYS A 88 -1.63 -2.26 8.04
C LYS A 88 -1.40 -1.35 9.25
N GLY A 89 -0.26 -0.67 9.30
CA GLY A 89 0.04 0.30 10.35
C GLY A 89 1.39 0.98 10.14
N PHE A 90 1.61 2.02 10.94
CA PHE A 90 2.82 2.83 10.93
C PHE A 90 3.32 2.93 12.36
N TYR A 91 4.57 2.52 12.58
CA TYR A 91 5.16 2.50 13.92
C TYR A 91 6.41 3.38 13.96
N VAL A 92 6.57 4.16 15.03
CA VAL A 92 7.83 4.85 15.30
C VAL A 92 8.61 4.01 16.30
N THR A 93 9.84 3.66 15.94
CA THR A 93 10.78 2.88 16.76
C THR A 93 12.02 3.74 17.02
N PRO A 94 12.90 3.36 17.96
CA PRO A 94 14.18 4.05 18.17
C PRO A 94 15.07 4.05 16.91
N GLN A 95 14.93 3.07 16.02
CA GLN A 95 15.73 2.98 14.78
C GLN A 95 15.16 3.81 13.63
N GLY A 96 13.85 4.05 13.60
CA GLY A 96 13.18 4.66 12.46
C GLY A 96 11.68 4.46 12.40
N VAL A 97 11.10 4.78 11.26
CA VAL A 97 9.68 4.57 10.93
C VAL A 97 9.50 3.21 10.29
N VAL A 98 8.70 2.35 10.91
CA VAL A 98 8.30 1.06 10.32
C VAL A 98 6.96 1.22 9.61
N VAL A 99 6.93 0.87 8.33
CA VAL A 99 5.70 0.69 7.56
C VAL A 99 5.33 -0.79 7.63
N LYS A 100 4.32 -1.10 8.45
CA LYS A 100 3.85 -2.46 8.65
C LYS A 100 2.96 -2.88 7.48
N ARG A 101 3.33 -3.99 6.85
CA ARG A 101 2.59 -4.69 5.79
C ARG A 101 2.37 -6.15 6.21
N VAL A 102 1.44 -6.86 5.57
CA VAL A 102 1.26 -8.31 5.80
C VAL A 102 2.55 -9.05 5.44
N LEU A 103 3.11 -8.73 4.26
CA LEU A 103 4.38 -9.26 3.79
C LEU A 103 5.36 -8.12 3.49
N ARG A 104 6.66 -8.35 3.74
CA ARG A 104 7.76 -7.40 3.50
C ARG A 104 7.57 -6.05 4.19
N SER A 105 7.29 -6.05 5.49
CA SER A 105 7.39 -4.82 6.28
C SER A 105 8.81 -4.24 6.18
N PHE A 106 8.93 -2.91 6.24
CA PHE A 106 10.22 -2.23 6.07
C PHE A 106 10.37 -1.06 7.04
N LEU A 107 11.62 -0.69 7.30
CA LEU A 107 12.06 0.38 8.19
C LEU A 107 12.69 1.50 7.36
N ILE A 108 12.26 2.74 7.58
CA ILE A 108 12.91 3.96 7.12
C ILE A 108 13.76 4.48 8.30
N PRO A 109 15.10 4.35 8.28
CA PRO A 109 15.93 4.75 9.41
C PRO A 109 15.86 6.25 9.69
N HIS A 110 15.89 6.68 10.95
CA HIS A 110 15.88 8.11 11.29
C HIS A 110 17.07 8.86 10.67
N ALA A 111 18.23 8.20 10.57
CA ALA A 111 19.42 8.75 9.92
C ALA A 111 19.18 9.15 8.45
N GLU A 112 18.32 8.40 7.75
CA GLU A 112 17.94 8.69 6.37
C GLU A 112 16.91 9.80 6.26
N ILE A 113 16.16 10.14 7.32
CA ILE A 113 15.07 11.11 7.25
C ILE A 113 15.65 12.54 7.23
N LYS A 114 15.42 13.27 6.13
CA LYS A 114 15.80 14.67 5.96
C LYS A 114 14.67 15.62 6.34
N ARG A 115 13.45 15.33 5.88
CA ARG A 115 12.29 16.19 6.03
C ARG A 115 11.04 15.36 6.28
N VAL A 116 10.20 15.86 7.19
CA VAL A 116 8.90 15.27 7.52
C VAL A 116 7.89 16.39 7.62
N GLU A 117 6.79 16.28 6.88
CA GLU A 117 5.75 17.29 6.87
C GLU A 117 4.37 16.75 6.51
N ARG A 118 3.34 17.56 6.82
CA ARG A 118 1.98 17.33 6.36
C ARG A 118 1.89 17.66 4.87
N VAL A 119 1.14 16.86 4.14
CA VAL A 119 0.79 17.13 2.74
C VAL A 119 -0.70 16.92 2.53
N SER A 120 -1.24 17.55 1.48
CA SER A 120 -2.62 17.32 1.05
C SER A 120 -2.67 16.25 -0.05
N TRP A 121 -3.82 15.60 -0.19
CA TRP A 121 -4.04 14.66 -1.27
C TRP A 121 -4.07 15.37 -2.63
N THR A 122 -3.46 14.77 -3.64
CA THR A 122 -3.56 15.23 -5.02
C THR A 122 -3.89 14.09 -5.95
N TRP A 123 -4.74 14.37 -6.95
CA TRP A 123 -5.06 13.45 -8.03
C TRP A 123 -4.14 13.64 -9.24
N ARG A 124 -3.28 14.66 -9.22
CA ARG A 124 -2.36 14.99 -10.32
C ARG A 124 -1.14 14.07 -10.29
N GLY A 125 -1.34 12.84 -10.73
CA GLY A 125 -0.29 11.84 -10.79
C GLY A 125 -0.69 10.58 -11.53
N ILE A 126 0.30 9.73 -11.78
CA ILE A 126 0.13 8.44 -12.47
C ILE A 126 0.70 7.30 -11.64
N ARG A 127 0.08 6.12 -11.76
CA ARG A 127 0.55 4.87 -11.17
C ARG A 127 1.67 4.31 -12.03
N LEU A 128 2.83 4.06 -11.42
CA LEU A 128 3.94 3.39 -12.11
C LEU A 128 3.94 1.90 -11.78
N ARG A 129 4.00 1.57 -10.48
CA ARG A 129 4.01 0.19 -9.96
C ARG A 129 3.30 0.16 -8.61
N ALA A 130 1.99 0.32 -8.63
CA ALA A 130 1.20 0.57 -7.43
C ALA A 130 -0.22 0.03 -7.50
N SER A 131 -0.80 -0.24 -6.34
CA SER A 131 -2.24 -0.33 -6.15
C SER A 131 -2.83 1.07 -6.03
N GLY A 132 -3.96 1.32 -6.69
CA GLY A 132 -4.63 2.62 -6.77
C GLY A 132 -6.01 2.66 -6.14
N GLY A 133 -6.25 1.93 -5.04
CA GLY A 133 -7.53 1.97 -4.34
C GLY A 133 -7.96 0.63 -3.75
N LEU A 134 -7.53 -0.49 -4.33
CA LEU A 134 -7.76 -1.81 -3.75
C LEU A 134 -6.84 -2.00 -2.54
N TYR A 135 -7.43 -2.03 -1.33
CA TYR A 135 -6.74 -2.02 -0.04
C TYR A 135 -5.86 -0.77 0.22
N GLY A 136 -6.12 0.32 -0.49
CA GLY A 136 -5.38 1.58 -0.39
C GLY A 136 -4.54 1.91 -1.62
N TYR A 137 -3.78 2.99 -1.49
CA TYR A 137 -2.86 3.53 -2.48
C TYR A 137 -1.44 3.23 -2.04
N PHE A 138 -0.83 2.19 -2.60
CA PHE A 138 0.50 1.77 -2.19
C PHE A 138 1.37 1.28 -3.34
N GLY A 139 2.66 1.58 -3.25
CA GLY A 139 3.65 1.32 -4.29
C GLY A 139 4.21 2.61 -4.89
N LEU A 140 4.79 2.52 -6.08
CA LEU A 140 5.46 3.66 -6.72
C LEU A 140 4.50 4.45 -7.60
N PHE A 141 4.40 5.75 -7.29
CA PHE A 141 3.65 6.75 -8.05
C PHE A 141 4.59 7.82 -8.58
N TRP A 142 4.09 8.55 -9.58
CA TRP A 142 4.64 9.85 -9.96
C TRP A 142 3.57 10.90 -9.75
N LEU A 143 3.85 11.93 -8.96
CA LEU A 143 2.97 13.07 -8.73
C LEU A 143 3.58 14.32 -9.37
N SER A 144 2.76 15.20 -9.96
CA SER A 144 3.26 16.36 -10.71
C SER A 144 4.15 17.29 -9.88
N GLU A 145 3.82 17.47 -8.60
CA GLU A 145 4.53 18.39 -7.70
C GLU A 145 5.69 17.72 -6.94
N LEU A 146 5.62 16.40 -6.74
CA LEU A 146 6.59 15.67 -5.90
C LEU A 146 7.53 14.76 -6.70
N GLY A 147 7.24 14.53 -7.98
CA GLY A 147 7.95 13.55 -8.80
C GLY A 147 7.66 12.12 -8.34
N ARG A 148 8.68 11.25 -8.36
CA ARG A 148 8.54 9.85 -7.93
C ARG A 148 8.39 9.75 -6.42
N VAL A 149 7.33 9.06 -5.98
CA VAL A 149 7.00 8.91 -4.57
C VAL A 149 6.47 7.50 -4.26
N TRP A 150 6.93 6.94 -3.15
CA TRP A 150 6.42 5.69 -2.62
C TRP A 150 5.25 5.96 -1.69
N MET A 151 4.05 5.59 -2.11
CA MET A 151 2.86 5.77 -1.30
C MET A 151 2.58 4.51 -0.50
N TYR A 152 2.03 4.70 0.70
CA TYR A 152 1.46 3.69 1.58
C TYR A 152 0.30 4.34 2.33
N VAL A 153 -0.76 4.66 1.58
CA VAL A 153 -1.87 5.50 2.02
C VAL A 153 -3.17 4.71 2.03
N THR A 154 -3.88 4.70 3.15
CA THR A 154 -5.23 4.14 3.29
C THR A 154 -6.26 5.21 3.62
N ASN A 155 -5.81 6.35 4.16
CA ASN A 155 -6.63 7.52 4.43
C ASN A 155 -6.02 8.75 3.78
N ARG A 156 -6.71 9.31 2.78
CA ARG A 156 -6.24 10.47 2.01
C ARG A 156 -6.30 11.79 2.80
N ARG A 157 -6.93 11.81 3.97
CA ARG A 157 -7.04 12.99 4.84
C ARG A 157 -5.90 13.12 5.85
N SER A 158 -5.15 12.04 6.09
CA SER A 158 -4.15 11.98 7.16
C SER A 158 -2.74 11.75 6.62
N LEU A 159 -2.28 12.58 5.69
CA LEU A 159 -1.03 12.33 4.96
C LEU A 159 0.19 12.98 5.60
N VAL A 160 1.28 12.21 5.63
CA VAL A 160 2.61 12.67 6.03
C VAL A 160 3.61 12.28 4.95
N LEU A 161 4.35 13.27 4.46
CA LEU A 161 5.50 13.11 3.57
C LEU A 161 6.76 12.91 4.40
N ILE A 162 7.52 11.86 4.09
CA ILE A 162 8.87 11.61 4.59
C ILE A 162 9.81 11.66 3.38
N GLU A 163 10.78 12.57 3.41
CA GLU A 163 11.82 12.68 2.40
C GLU A 163 13.15 12.24 3.00
N SER A 164 13.78 11.28 2.32
CA SER A 164 15.10 10.79 2.70
C SER A 164 16.22 11.74 2.24
N ARG A 165 17.41 11.61 2.83
CA ARG A 165 18.62 12.36 2.44
C ARG A 165 19.00 12.11 0.99
N GLY A 166 18.81 10.89 0.50
CA GLY A 166 19.02 10.50 -0.91
C GLY A 166 17.91 10.94 -1.88
N GLY A 167 16.92 11.73 -1.44
CA GLY A 167 15.85 12.26 -2.29
C GLY A 167 14.69 11.30 -2.56
N VAL A 168 14.69 10.11 -1.95
CA VAL A 168 13.52 9.21 -1.98
C VAL A 168 12.40 9.79 -1.13
N LYS A 169 11.20 9.88 -1.70
CA LYS A 169 10.00 10.40 -1.04
C LYS A 169 9.03 9.27 -0.71
N TYR A 170 8.42 9.37 0.47
CA TYR A 170 7.41 8.46 0.98
C TYR A 170 6.19 9.24 1.43
N ILE A 171 4.99 8.80 1.06
CA ILE A 171 3.75 9.33 1.65
C ILE A 171 3.08 8.19 2.41
N ILE A 172 2.84 8.41 3.69
CA ILE A 172 2.14 7.47 4.58
C ILE A 172 0.89 8.13 5.15
N SER A 173 -0.02 7.32 5.70
CA SER A 173 -1.24 7.84 6.31
C SER A 173 -1.49 7.36 7.75
N PRO A 174 -0.71 7.83 8.73
CA PRO A 174 -0.99 7.57 10.14
C PRO A 174 -2.35 8.14 10.55
N GLU A 175 -2.99 7.50 11.53
CA GLU A 175 -4.26 7.90 12.15
C GLU A 175 -4.21 9.32 12.71
N ASP A 176 -3.19 9.65 13.51
CA ASP A 176 -2.89 10.99 14.00
C ASP A 176 -1.61 11.53 13.30
N PRO A 177 -1.75 12.24 12.17
CA PRO A 177 -0.63 12.74 11.40
C PRO A 177 0.14 13.88 12.09
N ASP A 178 -0.49 14.66 12.96
CA ASP A 178 0.21 15.75 13.67
C ASP A 178 1.09 15.19 14.78
N GLY A 179 0.54 14.32 15.64
CA GLY A 179 1.33 13.64 16.68
C GLY A 179 2.44 12.78 16.09
N PHE A 180 2.19 12.12 14.95
CA PHE A 180 3.23 11.36 14.25
C PHE A 180 4.40 12.24 13.79
N VAL A 181 4.13 13.41 13.21
CA VAL A 181 5.16 14.37 12.79
C VAL A 181 5.91 14.93 14.00
N GLU A 182 5.21 15.27 15.08
CA GLU A 182 5.81 15.78 16.30
C GLU A 182 6.79 14.79 16.91
N ILE A 183 6.38 13.52 17.06
CA ILE A 183 7.24 12.45 17.57
C ILE A 183 8.48 12.30 16.69
N LEU A 184 8.33 12.29 15.36
CA LEU A 184 9.47 12.16 14.46
C LEU A 184 10.45 13.32 14.53
N ARG A 185 9.97 14.54 14.77
CA ARG A 185 10.85 15.71 14.95
C ARG A 185 11.73 15.58 16.20
N ARG A 186 11.29 14.85 17.23
CA ARG A 186 12.10 14.60 18.45
C ARG A 186 13.27 13.63 18.21
N PHE A 187 13.18 12.79 17.18
CA PHE A 187 14.24 11.85 16.78
C PHE A 187 15.13 12.38 15.66
N LYS A 188 14.88 13.60 15.19
CA LYS A 188 15.73 14.24 14.19
C LYS A 188 17.06 14.61 14.88
N PRO A 189 18.21 14.12 14.38
CA PRO A 189 19.51 14.57 14.87
C PRO A 189 19.73 16.05 14.54
#